data_AF-A0A7G9YRB1-F1
#
_entry.id   AF-A0A7G9YRB1-F1
#
_cell.length_a   1.000
_cell.length_b   1.000
_cell.length_c   1.000
_cell.angle_alpha   90.00
_cell.angle_beta   90.00
_cell.angle_gamma   90.00
#
_symmetry.space_group_name_H-M   'P 1'
#
loop_
_entity.id
_entity.type
_entity.pdbx_description
1 polymer ?
#
loop_
_entity_poly.entity_id
_entity_poly.type
_entity_poly.pdbx_seq_one_letter_code
_entity_poly.pdbx_strand_id
1 'polypeptide(L)'
;MSNLFISVDYCNSRYQRPIIFTALIREEAEGGYSIMSPELGVVSQGETIGEAKENIVEVVELYLESARDIGILEEVLADAGVDLKTVSDSIVLSEYVTTPLQASMA
;
A
#
# COMPACT_ATOMS: atom_id res chain seq x y z
N MET A 1 8.11 14.99 12.26
CA MET A 1 7.07 14.30 11.48
C MET A 1 7.76 13.27 10.61
N SER A 2 7.82 12.02 11.06
CA SER A 2 8.43 10.92 10.33
C SER A 2 7.35 10.25 9.48
N ASN A 3 7.43 10.39 8.17
CA ASN A 3 6.60 9.60 7.25
C ASN A 3 7.21 8.20 7.18
N LEU A 4 6.42 7.18 7.47
CA LEU A 4 6.80 5.79 7.27
C LEU A 4 6.14 5.30 5.97
N PHE A 5 6.97 4.76 5.08
CA PHE A 5 6.54 4.18 3.81
C PHE A 5 6.33 2.68 4.01
N ILE A 6 5.18 2.18 3.60
CA ILE A 6 4.81 0.77 3.68
C ILE A 6 4.39 0.32 2.27
N SER A 7 4.72 -0.91 1.90
CA SER A 7 4.29 -1.53 0.65
C SER A 7 3.09 -2.43 0.90
N VAL A 8 2.03 -2.30 0.10
CA VAL A 8 0.86 -3.19 0.10
C VAL A 8 0.94 -4.08 -1.14
N ASP A 9 1.00 -5.39 -0.94
CA ASP A 9 1.09 -6.37 -2.01
C ASP A 9 -0.30 -6.86 -2.42
N TYR A 10 -0.65 -6.73 -3.70
CA TYR A 10 -1.85 -7.34 -4.28
C TYR A 10 -1.47 -8.51 -5.18
N CYS A 11 -2.03 -9.70 -4.92
CA CYS A 11 -1.81 -10.92 -5.69
C CYS A 11 -3.13 -11.45 -6.28
N ASN A 12 -3.23 -11.49 -7.61
CA ASN A 12 -4.38 -12.05 -8.33
C ASN A 12 -3.93 -13.24 -9.18
N SER A 13 -4.74 -14.30 -9.27
CA SER A 13 -4.46 -15.49 -10.09
C SER A 13 -4.09 -15.22 -11.56
N ARG A 14 -4.49 -14.06 -12.13
CA ARG A 14 -4.12 -13.61 -13.48
C ARG A 14 -2.75 -12.91 -13.57
N TYR A 15 -2.25 -12.32 -12.48
CA TYR A 15 -1.01 -11.54 -12.48
C TYR A 15 0.10 -12.37 -11.82
N GLN A 16 1.08 -12.83 -12.61
CA GLN A 16 2.20 -13.67 -12.14
C GLN A 16 3.21 -12.92 -11.24
N ARG A 17 3.01 -11.62 -10.96
CA ARG A 17 3.83 -10.82 -10.04
C ARG A 17 2.95 -10.02 -9.08
N PRO A 18 3.36 -9.84 -7.81
CA PRO A 18 2.67 -8.95 -6.89
C PRO A 18 2.75 -7.50 -7.39
N ILE A 19 1.63 -6.79 -7.32
CA ILE A 19 1.57 -5.35 -7.53
C ILE A 19 1.81 -4.70 -6.18
N ILE A 20 2.77 -3.77 -6.13
CA ILE A 20 3.16 -3.08 -4.90
C ILE A 20 2.58 -1.66 -4.92
N PHE A 21 1.78 -1.32 -3.91
CA PHE A 21 1.31 0.06 -3.68
C PHE A 21 2.02 0.69 -2.49
N THR A 22 2.27 1.99 -2.53
CA THR A 22 2.80 2.73 -1.38
C THR A 22 1.67 3.04 -0.41
N ALA A 23 1.95 2.99 0.89
CA ALA A 23 1.12 3.53 1.94
C ALA A 23 1.94 4.48 2.82
N LEU A 24 1.37 5.66 3.06
CA LEU A 24 1.93 6.70 3.91
C LEU A 24 1.16 6.71 5.23
N ILE A 25 1.88 6.51 6.34
CA ILE A 25 1.28 6.56 7.68
C ILE A 25 1.73 7.82 8.43
N ARG A 26 0.81 8.38 9.21
CA ARG A 26 0.99 9.57 10.03
C ARG A 26 0.36 9.35 11.41
N GLU A 27 1.06 9.79 12.45
CA GLU A 27 0.49 9.90 13.79
C GLU A 27 -0.41 11.15 13.88
N GLU A 28 -1.61 10.98 14.43
CA GLU A 28 -2.60 12.06 14.54
C GLU A 28 -2.51 12.79 15.87
N ALA A 29 -2.88 14.07 15.87
CA ALA A 29 -2.73 14.94 17.05
C ALA A 29 -3.63 14.53 18.24
N GLU A 30 -4.73 13.84 17.96
CA GLU A 30 -5.70 13.37 18.96
C GLU A 30 -5.39 11.96 19.47
N GLY A 31 -4.31 11.33 18.96
CA GLY A 31 -3.99 9.92 19.17
C GLY A 31 -4.33 9.06 17.95
N GLY A 32 -3.71 7.89 17.87
CA GLY A 32 -3.85 6.97 16.74
C GLY A 32 -3.04 7.38 15.50
N TYR A 33 -3.32 6.68 14.40
CA TYR A 33 -2.59 6.77 13.15
C TYR A 33 -3.54 6.80 11.95
N SER A 34 -3.33 7.75 11.03
CA SER A 34 -3.92 7.71 9.69
C SER A 34 -2.96 7.08 8.69
N ILE A 35 -3.48 6.37 7.70
CA ILE A 35 -2.69 5.74 6.66
C ILE A 35 -3.40 5.86 5.31
N MET A 36 -2.68 6.18 4.23
CA MET A 36 -3.28 6.27 2.89
C MET A 36 -2.37 5.67 1.83
N SER A 37 -2.96 5.12 0.77
CA SER A 37 -2.26 4.83 -0.48
C SER A 37 -2.55 5.92 -1.51
N PRO A 38 -1.56 6.78 -1.85
CA PRO A 38 -1.74 7.85 -2.82
C PRO A 38 -2.14 7.37 -4.20
N GLU A 39 -1.59 6.24 -4.64
CA GLU A 39 -1.82 5.67 -5.98
C GLU A 39 -3.26 5.19 -6.16
N LEU A 40 -3.86 4.65 -5.08
CA LEU A 40 -5.23 4.15 -5.08
C LEU A 40 -6.24 5.18 -4.57
N GLY A 41 -5.78 6.28 -3.97
CA GLY A 41 -6.65 7.25 -3.28
C GLY A 41 -7.39 6.65 -2.08
N VAL A 42 -6.90 5.54 -1.52
CA VAL A 42 -7.51 4.81 -0.41
C VAL A 42 -6.93 5.30 0.91
N VAL A 43 -7.78 5.44 1.93
CA VAL A 43 -7.40 5.87 3.28
C VAL A 43 -7.98 4.93 4.33
N SER A 44 -7.24 4.74 5.42
CA SER A 44 -7.65 4.01 6.61
C SER A 44 -7.01 4.62 7.86
N GLN A 45 -7.31 4.05 9.04
CA GLN A 45 -6.79 4.51 10.32
C GLN A 45 -6.71 3.35 11.33
N GLY A 46 -6.00 3.54 12.43
CA GLY A 46 -5.97 2.62 13.57
C GLY A 46 -5.40 3.27 14.82
N GLU A 47 -5.70 2.72 16.00
CA GLU A 47 -5.17 3.21 17.28
C GLU A 47 -3.67 2.92 17.42
N THR A 48 -3.18 1.90 16.71
CA THR A 48 -1.77 1.54 16.63
C THR A 48 -1.27 1.48 15.19
N ILE A 49 0.05 1.57 15.00
CA ILE A 49 0.68 1.37 13.68
C ILE A 49 0.31 0.01 13.08
N GLY A 50 0.22 -1.04 13.91
CA GLY A 50 -0.14 -2.39 13.47
C GLY A 50 -1.57 -2.45 12.95
N GLU A 51 -2.50 -1.90 13.72
CA GLU A 51 -3.91 -1.83 13.34
C GLU A 51 -4.13 -0.99 12.08
N ALA A 52 -3.47 0.18 11.97
CA ALA A 52 -3.57 0.99 10.76
C ALA A 52 -3.06 0.23 9.52
N LYS A 53 -1.98 -0.56 9.67
CA LYS A 53 -1.45 -1.41 8.59
C LYS A 53 -2.42 -2.52 8.19
N GLU A 54 -3.01 -3.23 9.16
CA GLU A 54 -4.00 -4.26 8.89
C GLU A 54 -5.23 -3.66 8.18
N ASN A 55 -5.74 -2.55 8.71
CA ASN A 55 -6.92 -1.89 8.17
C ASN A 55 -6.70 -1.33 6.75
N ILE A 56 -5.51 -0.81 6.39
CA ILE A 56 -5.29 -0.34 5.02
C ILE A 56 -5.22 -1.49 4.02
N VAL A 57 -4.68 -2.66 4.42
CA VAL A 57 -4.61 -3.84 3.55
C VAL A 57 -6.02 -4.31 3.22
N GLU A 58 -6.89 -4.46 4.23
CA GLU A 58 -8.27 -4.88 4.02
C GLU A 58 -9.03 -3.91 3.10
N VAL A 59 -8.88 -2.59 3.30
CA VAL A 59 -9.57 -1.60 2.46
C VAL A 59 -9.03 -1.60 1.02
N VAL A 60 -7.73 -1.80 0.82
CA VAL A 60 -7.14 -1.93 -0.53
C VAL A 60 -7.63 -3.20 -1.22
N GLU A 61 -7.67 -4.34 -0.52
CA GLU A 61 -8.23 -5.59 -1.05
C GLU A 61 -9.68 -5.37 -1.47
N LEU A 62 -10.54 -4.89 -0.58
CA LEU A 62 -11.95 -4.63 -0.87
C LEU A 62 -12.14 -3.65 -2.03
N TYR A 63 -11.31 -2.61 -2.14
CA TYR A 63 -11.35 -1.66 -3.25
C TYR A 63 -11.05 -2.33 -4.59
N LEU A 64 -9.97 -3.13 -4.67
CA LEU A 64 -9.56 -3.82 -5.88
C LEU A 64 -10.52 -4.95 -6.25
N GLU A 65 -11.09 -5.65 -5.27
CA GLU A 65 -12.14 -6.62 -5.49
C GLU A 65 -13.41 -5.97 -6.05
N SER A 66 -13.83 -4.84 -5.48
CA SER A 66 -14.99 -4.09 -5.99
C SER A 66 -14.76 -3.60 -7.42
N ALA A 67 -13.56 -3.07 -7.71
CA ALA A 67 -13.16 -2.63 -9.05
C ALA A 67 -13.19 -3.79 -10.07
N ARG A 68 -12.74 -4.98 -9.66
CA ARG A 68 -12.82 -6.22 -10.46
C ARG A 68 -14.26 -6.60 -10.76
N ASP A 69 -15.12 -6.60 -9.76
CA ASP A 69 -16.49 -7.08 -9.87
C ASP A 69 -17.35 -6.19 -10.77
N ILE A 70 -17.05 -4.89 -10.84
CA ILE A 70 -17.70 -3.94 -11.77
C ILE A 70 -16.95 -3.77 -13.10
N GLY A 71 -15.82 -4.47 -13.29
CA GLY A 71 -15.10 -4.52 -14.56
C GLY A 71 -14.24 -3.30 -14.88
N ILE A 72 -13.75 -2.57 -13.86
CA ILE A 72 -12.88 -1.39 -14.03
C ILE A 72 -11.48 -1.59 -13.44
N LEU A 73 -11.13 -2.79 -12.99
CA LEU A 73 -9.84 -3.06 -12.34
C LEU A 73 -8.65 -2.63 -13.20
N GLU A 74 -8.68 -2.90 -14.50
CA GLU A 74 -7.60 -2.55 -15.42
C GLU A 74 -7.42 -1.03 -15.56
N GLU A 75 -8.50 -0.26 -15.51
CA GLU A 75 -8.47 1.20 -15.50
C GLU A 75 -7.87 1.72 -14.19
N VAL A 76 -8.34 1.20 -13.06
CA VAL A 76 -7.80 1.54 -11.73
C VAL A 76 -6.29 1.27 -11.65
N LEU A 77 -5.84 0.12 -12.14
CA LEU A 77 -4.42 -0.23 -12.14
C LEU A 77 -3.61 0.66 -13.09
N ALA A 78 -4.16 1.00 -14.25
CA ALA A 78 -3.49 1.91 -15.19
C ALA A 78 -3.34 3.32 -14.60
N ASP A 79 -4.38 3.83 -13.93
CA ASP A 79 -4.35 5.13 -13.25
C ASP A 79 -3.36 5.14 -12.07
N ALA A 80 -3.21 4.01 -11.37
CA ALA A 80 -2.19 3.79 -10.34
C ALA A 80 -0.76 3.66 -10.92
N GLY A 81 -0.58 3.79 -12.24
CA GLY A 81 0.72 3.71 -12.91
C GLY A 81 1.25 2.29 -13.11
N VAL A 82 0.41 1.27 -12.95
CA VAL A 82 0.77 -0.13 -13.17
C VAL A 82 0.62 -0.48 -14.65
N ASP A 83 1.74 -0.51 -15.38
CA ASP A 83 1.73 -0.96 -16.79
C ASP A 83 1.79 -2.49 -16.87
N LEU A 84 0.66 -3.10 -17.23
CA LEU A 84 0.49 -4.54 -17.39
C LEU A 84 1.33 -5.12 -18.55
N LYS A 85 1.86 -4.30 -19.47
CA LYS A 85 2.66 -4.75 -20.62
C LYS A 85 4.15 -4.89 -20.30
N THR A 86 4.62 -4.33 -19.20
CA THR A 86 6.04 -4.29 -18.80
C THR A 86 6.42 -5.38 -17.79
N VAL A 87 5.47 -6.25 -17.43
CA VAL A 87 5.67 -7.35 -16.47
C VAL A 87 6.39 -8.55 -17.13
N SER A 88 7.49 -8.27 -17.84
CA SER A 88 8.46 -9.19 -18.46
C SER A 88 9.85 -8.68 -18.03
N ASP A 89 10.80 -9.37 -17.41
CA ASP A 89 11.09 -10.74 -16.99
C ASP A 89 11.87 -10.59 -15.68
N SER A 90 11.61 -11.45 -14.68
CA SER A 90 12.44 -11.62 -13.46
C SER A 90 12.62 -10.42 -12.51
N ILE A 91 13.13 -10.73 -11.30
CA ILE A 91 13.58 -9.83 -10.21
C ILE A 91 12.42 -9.38 -9.30
N VAL A 92 12.21 -10.00 -8.13
CA VAL A 92 12.95 -9.99 -6.84
C VAL A 92 12.87 -8.64 -6.13
N LEU A 93 12.70 -8.72 -4.79
CA LEU A 93 13.09 -7.80 -3.70
C LEU A 93 11.89 -7.48 -2.81
N SER A 94 11.98 -7.34 -1.49
CA SER A 94 12.97 -7.67 -0.44
C SER A 94 12.28 -7.19 0.85
N GLU A 95 12.38 -7.93 1.96
CA GLU A 95 11.99 -7.40 3.27
C GLU A 95 12.66 -6.04 3.50
N TYR A 96 11.92 -4.93 3.37
CA TYR A 96 12.42 -3.61 3.76
C TYR A 96 11.81 -3.17 5.08
N VAL A 97 12.51 -3.63 6.11
CA VAL A 97 13.12 -2.82 7.18
C VAL A 97 12.78 -1.32 7.12
N THR A 98 11.88 -0.91 8.01
CA THR A 98 11.95 0.45 8.57
C THR A 98 13.12 0.47 9.56
N THR A 99 14.31 0.89 9.10
CA THR A 99 15.26 1.45 10.06
C THR A 99 14.81 2.87 10.37
N PRO A 100 14.71 3.28 11.64
CA PRO A 100 14.63 4.69 11.96
C PRO A 100 15.92 5.33 11.45
N LEU A 101 15.82 6.27 10.49
CA LEU A 101 16.91 7.22 10.29
C LEU A 101 17.03 7.96 11.63
N GLN A 102 18.11 7.67 12.35
CA GLN A 102 18.32 8.06 13.74
C GLN A 102 18.03 9.56 13.93
N ALA A 103 16.97 9.87 14.70
CA ALA A 103 17.07 10.99 15.62
C ALA A 103 17.98 10.50 16.75
N SER A 104 19.23 10.95 16.70
CA SER A 104 20.26 10.80 17.72
C SER A 104 19.69 10.76 19.15
N MET A 105 19.78 9.61 19.80
CA MET A 105 20.04 9.58 21.24
C MET A 105 21.55 9.72 21.44
N ALA A 106 21.98 10.97 21.48
CA ALA A 106 23.20 11.47 22.11
C ALA A 106 23.00 12.98 22.29
#